data_AF-A0A9P8MRA1-F1
#
_entry.id   AF-A0A9P8MRA1-F1
#
_cell.length_a   1.000
_cell.length_b   1.000
_cell.length_c   1.000
_cell.angle_alpha   90.00
_cell.angle_beta   90.00
_cell.angle_gamma   90.00
#
_symmetry.space_group_name_H-M   'P 1'
#
loop_
_entity.id
_entity.type
_entity.pdbx_description
1 polymer ?
#
loop_
_entity_poly.entity_id
_entity_poly.type
_entity_poly.pdbx_seq_one_letter_code
_entity_poly.pdbx_strand_id
1 'polypeptide(L)'
;MNVGEHKGAIVTGLIGETKPQVMLELGGYVGYSAILFGAALQKAGGRRYISLERNPEFAAVASSLVDLAGLAAVVHVVVGPSADSLRRLHSHGHLARIDLSSSTTCVFF
;
A
#
# COMPACT_ATOMS: atom_id res chain seq x y z
N MET A 1 -13.73 -2.02 6.67
CA MET A 1 -13.58 -3.45 7.02
C MET A 1 -12.09 -3.75 6.98
N ASN A 2 -11.52 -4.40 7.98
CA ASN A 2 -10.08 -4.70 8.01
C ASN A 2 -9.82 -6.12 7.47
N VAL A 3 -8.61 -6.32 6.93
CA VAL A 3 -8.18 -7.61 6.35
C VAL A 3 -8.15 -8.73 7.38
N GLY A 4 -7.89 -8.41 8.66
CA GLY A 4 -7.79 -9.39 9.75
C GLY A 4 -6.52 -10.24 9.67
N GLU A 5 -6.24 -11.00 10.72
CA GLU A 5 -4.98 -11.74 10.88
C GLU A 5 -4.76 -12.82 9.81
N HIS A 6 -5.79 -13.60 9.49
CA HIS A 6 -5.66 -14.74 8.57
C HIS A 6 -5.33 -14.29 7.14
N LYS A 7 -6.08 -13.34 6.60
CA LYS A 7 -5.79 -12.78 5.28
C LYS A 7 -4.49 -11.97 5.32
N GLY A 8 -4.23 -11.26 6.42
CA GLY A 8 -2.98 -10.55 6.62
C GLY A 8 -1.75 -11.43 6.47
N ALA A 9 -1.76 -12.62 7.07
CA ALA A 9 -0.65 -13.59 7.00
C ALA A 9 -0.39 -14.11 5.57
N ILE A 10 -1.44 -14.33 4.78
CA ILE A 10 -1.31 -14.76 3.38
C ILE A 10 -0.57 -13.68 2.57
N VAL A 11 -1.01 -12.43 2.73
CA VAL A 11 -0.46 -11.31 1.96
C VAL A 11 0.98 -11.00 2.36
N THR A 12 1.29 -11.00 3.66
CA THR A 12 2.67 -10.78 4.12
C THR A 12 3.60 -11.92 3.71
N GLY A 13 3.10 -13.16 3.64
CA GLY A 13 3.82 -14.29 3.03
C GLY A 13 4.18 -14.03 1.57
N LEU A 14 3.18 -13.66 0.75
CA LEU A 14 3.39 -13.33 -0.67
C LEU A 14 4.36 -12.16 -0.88
N ILE A 15 4.32 -11.14 -0.01
CA ILE A 15 5.29 -10.03 -0.05
C ILE A 15 6.71 -10.54 0.19
N GLY A 16 6.89 -11.44 1.16
CA GLY A 16 8.20 -12.04 1.45
C GLY A 16 8.73 -12.93 0.32
N GLU A 17 7.85 -13.64 -0.38
CA GLU A 17 8.18 -14.52 -1.50
C GLU A 17 8.50 -13.73 -2.78
N THR A 18 7.63 -12.79 -3.16
CA THR A 18 7.73 -12.06 -4.44
C THR A 18 8.66 -10.85 -4.39
N LYS A 19 8.93 -10.33 -3.18
CA LYS A 19 9.80 -9.19 -2.88
C LYS A 19 9.55 -7.98 -3.80
N PRO A 20 8.30 -7.47 -3.86
CA PRO A 20 7.97 -6.41 -4.77
C PRO A 20 8.72 -5.13 -4.40
N GLN A 21 9.09 -4.34 -5.41
CA GLN A 21 9.76 -3.06 -5.18
C GLN A 21 8.77 -1.93 -4.87
N VAL A 22 7.56 -2.02 -5.43
CA VAL A 22 6.49 -1.06 -5.25
C VAL A 22 5.18 -1.78 -4.98
N MET A 23 4.40 -1.29 -4.02
CA MET A 23 3.04 -1.75 -3.76
C MET A 23 2.04 -0.61 -3.86
N LEU A 24 0.83 -0.95 -4.31
CA LEU A 24 -0.32 -0.05 -4.34
C LEU A 24 -1.52 -0.74 -3.69
N GLU A 25 -2.17 -0.04 -2.77
CA GLU A 25 -3.38 -0.48 -2.09
C GLU A 25 -4.56 0.40 -2.46
N LEU A 26 -5.70 -0.23 -2.76
CA LEU A 26 -6.95 0.45 -3.13
C LEU A 26 -7.94 0.39 -1.96
N GLY A 27 -7.93 1.42 -1.10
CA GLY A 27 -8.83 1.53 0.05
C GLY A 27 -8.12 1.22 1.37
N GLY A 28 -7.34 2.19 1.87
CA GLY A 28 -6.58 2.04 3.12
C GLY A 28 -7.42 2.09 4.41
N TYR A 29 -8.64 2.65 4.36
CA TYR A 29 -9.46 2.93 5.54
C TYR A 29 -8.61 3.61 6.63
N VAL A 30 -8.58 3.08 7.85
CA VAL A 30 -7.78 3.62 8.97
C VAL A 30 -6.32 3.11 8.99
N GLY A 31 -5.84 2.47 7.93
CA GLY A 31 -4.41 2.18 7.74
C GLY A 31 -3.89 0.87 8.35
N TYR A 32 -4.76 -0.04 8.80
CA TYR A 32 -4.32 -1.33 9.37
C TYR A 32 -3.48 -2.16 8.39
N SER A 33 -3.99 -2.37 7.17
CA SER A 33 -3.31 -3.11 6.12
C SER A 33 -2.10 -2.35 5.57
N ALA A 34 -2.19 -1.02 5.44
CA ALA A 34 -1.07 -0.18 5.05
C ALA A 34 0.14 -0.34 5.98
N ILE A 35 -0.08 -0.42 7.31
CA ILE A 35 0.98 -0.66 8.29
C ILE A 35 1.51 -2.09 8.20
N LEU A 36 0.61 -3.08 8.22
CA LEU A 36 0.98 -4.50 8.20
C LEU A 36 1.80 -4.86 6.93
N PHE A 37 1.30 -4.44 5.76
CA PHE A 37 1.91 -4.73 4.48
C PHE A 37 3.11 -3.81 4.21
N GLY A 38 3.07 -2.55 4.66
CA GLY A 38 4.20 -1.64 4.61
C GLY A 38 5.42 -2.14 5.38
N ALA A 39 5.21 -2.68 6.59
CA ALA A 39 6.27 -3.31 7.37
C ALA A 39 6.84 -4.56 6.69
N ALA A 40 5.98 -5.41 6.13
CA ALA A 40 6.40 -6.59 5.37
C ALA A 40 7.19 -6.21 4.12
N LEU A 41 6.75 -5.18 3.39
CA LEU A 41 7.44 -4.65 2.21
C LEU A 41 8.82 -4.11 2.56
N GLN A 42 8.92 -3.29 3.62
CA GLN A 42 10.20 -2.74 4.09
C GLN A 42 11.17 -3.87 4.45
N LYS A 43 10.70 -4.88 5.19
CA LYS A 43 11.50 -6.07 5.54
C LYS A 43 11.95 -6.85 4.31
N ALA A 44 11.14 -6.90 3.25
CA ALA A 44 11.46 -7.55 1.98
C ALA A 44 12.41 -6.71 1.08
N GLY A 45 12.79 -5.50 1.51
CA GLY A 45 13.65 -4.59 0.72
C GLY A 45 12.89 -3.81 -0.36
N GLY A 46 11.56 -3.70 -0.24
CA GLY A 46 10.76 -2.86 -1.11
C GLY A 46 10.92 -1.38 -0.79
N ARG A 47 10.70 -0.52 -1.79
CA ARG A 47 11.04 0.91 -1.73
C ARG A 47 9.85 1.81 -1.49
N ARG A 48 8.64 1.40 -1.89
CA ARG A 48 7.49 2.29 -1.87
C ARG A 48 6.16 1.54 -1.75
N TYR A 49 5.30 2.00 -0.87
CA TYR A 49 3.93 1.55 -0.68
C TYR A 49 3.00 2.76 -0.81
N ILE A 50 2.01 2.69 -1.68
CA ILE A 50 1.04 3.76 -1.89
C ILE A 50 -0.34 3.24 -1.47
N SER A 51 -0.96 3.85 -0.47
CA SER A 51 -2.33 3.55 -0.06
C SER A 51 -3.27 4.63 -0.58
N LEU A 52 -4.27 4.26 -1.36
CA LEU A 52 -5.28 5.19 -1.87
C LEU A 52 -6.50 5.14 -0.96
N GLU A 53 -6.87 6.28 -0.37
CA GLU A 53 -8.06 6.39 0.47
C GLU A 53 -8.91 7.60 0.05
N ARG A 54 -10.21 7.37 -0.13
CA ARG A 54 -11.13 8.41 -0.61
C ARG A 54 -11.48 9.41 0.48
N ASN A 55 -11.72 8.93 1.70
CA ASN A 55 -12.16 9.77 2.80
C ASN A 55 -10.94 10.48 3.44
N PRO A 56 -10.90 11.83 3.45
CA PRO A 56 -9.79 12.56 4.02
C PRO A 56 -9.58 12.33 5.52
N GLU A 57 -10.64 12.07 6.29
CA GLU A 57 -10.55 11.78 7.72
C GLU A 57 -9.87 10.43 7.97
N PHE A 58 -10.25 9.40 7.21
CA PHE A 58 -9.61 8.09 7.30
C PHE A 58 -8.15 8.14 6.85
N ALA A 59 -7.87 8.87 5.78
CA ALA A 59 -6.51 9.08 5.30
C ALA A 59 -5.64 9.81 6.33
N ALA A 60 -6.18 10.81 7.04
CA ALA A 60 -5.48 11.51 8.11
C ALA A 60 -5.15 10.57 9.27
N VAL A 61 -6.12 9.75 9.71
CA VAL A 61 -5.89 8.72 10.74
C VAL A 61 -4.83 7.72 10.29
N ALA A 62 -4.96 7.17 9.08
CA ALA A 62 -4.00 6.23 8.53
C ALA A 62 -2.58 6.82 8.45
N SER A 63 -2.45 8.07 8.03
CA SER A 63 -1.16 8.76 7.94
C SER A 63 -0.50 8.92 9.31
N SER A 64 -1.25 9.34 10.33
CA SER A 64 -0.75 9.46 11.69
C SER A 64 -0.32 8.12 12.28
N LEU A 65 -1.06 7.04 12.00
CA LEU A 65 -0.70 5.70 12.48
C LEU A 65 0.51 5.13 11.74
N VAL A 66 0.65 5.41 10.45
CA VAL A 66 1.84 5.06 9.65
C VAL A 66 3.08 5.77 10.18
N ASP A 67 2.97 7.04 10.51
CA ASP A 67 4.06 7.83 11.08
C ASP A 67 4.44 7.29 12.48
N LEU A 68 3.45 7.05 13.34
CA LEU A 68 3.64 6.43 14.65
C LEU A 68 4.33 5.06 14.57
N ALA A 69 4.03 4.28 13.52
CA ALA A 69 4.66 2.99 13.26
C ALA A 69 6.09 3.09 12.68
N GLY A 70 6.61 4.30 12.43
CA GLY A 70 7.93 4.51 11.84
C GLY A 70 8.02 4.15 10.36
N LEU A 71 6.90 4.10 9.64
CA LEU A 71 6.82 3.65 8.25
C LEU A 71 6.67 4.80 7.23
N ALA A 72 6.70 6.06 7.67
CA ALA A 72 6.50 7.23 6.81
C ALA A 72 7.49 7.33 5.63
N ALA A 73 8.68 6.72 5.74
CA ALA A 73 9.67 6.68 4.66
C ALA A 73 9.31 5.73 3.50
N VAL A 74 8.39 4.78 3.72
CA VAL A 74 8.02 3.74 2.75
C VAL A 74 6.53 3.76 2.41
N VAL A 75 5.64 4.06 3.36
CA VAL A 75 4.19 4.07 3.16
C VAL A 75 3.70 5.51 2.99
N HIS A 76 3.00 5.75 1.88
CA HIS A 76 2.39 7.04 1.56
C HIS A 76 0.89 6.87 1.34
N VAL A 77 0.10 7.58 2.15
CA VAL A 77 -1.36 7.64 1.99
C VAL A 77 -1.70 8.80 1.07
N VAL A 78 -2.50 8.54 0.02
CA VAL A 78 -2.93 9.53 -0.96
C VAL A 78 -4.44 9.67 -0.89
N VAL A 79 -4.90 10.90 -0.63
CA VAL A 79 -6.32 11.23 -0.57
C VAL A 79 -6.90 11.35 -1.98
N GLY A 80 -7.95 10.58 -2.26
CA GLY A 80 -8.75 10.74 -3.46
C GLY A 80 -9.39 9.45 -3.96
N PRO A 81 -10.32 9.52 -4.92
CA PRO A 81 -10.91 8.34 -5.53
C PRO A 81 -9.84 7.48 -6.21
N SER A 82 -9.84 6.17 -5.92
CA SER A 82 -8.81 5.25 -6.44
C SER A 82 -8.68 5.28 -7.96
N ALA A 83 -9.79 5.43 -8.70
CA ALA A 83 -9.78 5.52 -10.15
C ALA A 83 -9.04 6.77 -10.68
N ASP A 84 -9.22 7.92 -10.03
CA ASP A 84 -8.56 9.16 -10.42
C ASP A 84 -7.08 9.14 -10.04
N SER A 85 -6.78 8.64 -8.85
CA SER A 85 -5.42 8.45 -8.36
C SER A 85 -4.63 7.48 -9.24
N LEU A 86 -5.23 6.36 -9.66
CA LEU A 86 -4.63 5.41 -10.60
C LEU A 86 -4.33 6.06 -11.95
N ARG A 87 -5.31 6.79 -12.53
CA ARG A 87 -5.10 7.53 -13.79
C ARG A 87 -3.95 8.52 -13.69
N ARG A 88 -3.87 9.28 -12.59
CA ARG A 88 -2.76 10.21 -12.34
C ARG A 88 -1.43 9.47 -12.25
N LEU A 89 -1.34 8.42 -11.46
CA LEU A 89 -0.11 7.65 -11.31
C LEU A 89 0.39 7.04 -12.63
N HIS A 90 -0.53 6.57 -13.47
CA HIS A 90 -0.20 6.08 -14.81
C HIS A 90 0.27 7.21 -15.74
N SER A 91 -0.45 8.34 -15.77
CA SER A 91 -0.10 9.49 -16.64
C SER A 91 1.25 10.12 -16.31
N HIS A 92 1.68 10.10 -15.03
CA HIS A 92 2.97 10.64 -14.60
C HIS A 92 4.13 9.62 -14.73
N GLY A 93 3.87 8.43 -15.27
CA GLY A 93 4.89 7.37 -15.40
C GLY A 93 5.33 6.75 -14.08
N HIS A 94 4.60 6.99 -12.98
CA HIS A 94 4.89 6.39 -11.68
C HIS A 94 4.43 4.92 -11.59
N LEU A 95 3.48 4.52 -12.44
CA LEU A 95 3.02 3.15 -12.60
C LEU A 95 2.97 2.80 -14.09
N ALA A 96 3.88 1.96 -14.56
CA ALA A 96 3.94 1.53 -15.96
C ALA A 96 3.16 0.22 -16.22
N ARG A 97 3.15 -0.70 -15.26
CA ARG A 97 2.44 -1.99 -15.35
C ARG A 97 1.94 -2.39 -13.97
N ILE A 98 0.67 -2.75 -13.90
CA ILE A 98 0.06 -3.37 -12.72
C ILE A 98 0.09 -4.87 -12.92
N ASP A 99 0.69 -5.58 -11.98
CA ASP A 99 0.72 -7.03 -11.93
C ASP A 99 0.39 -7.46 -10.49
N LEU A 100 -0.17 -8.65 -10.33
CA LEU A 100 -0.47 -9.26 -9.04
C LEU A 100 0.65 -10.21 -8.58
N SER A 101 1.60 -10.56 -9.45
CA SER A 101 2.64 -11.57 -9.14
C SER A 101 4.07 -11.16 -9.51
N SER A 102 4.33 -9.92 -9.96
CA SER A 102 5.68 -9.51 -10.38
C SER A 102 6.48 -8.82 -9.28
N SER A 103 7.80 -8.97 -9.33
CA SER A 103 8.73 -8.29 -8.42
C SER A 103 8.82 -6.76 -8.61
N THR A 104 8.17 -6.19 -9.63
CA THR A 104 8.29 -4.75 -9.94
C THR A 104 7.20 -3.93 -9.26
N THR A 105 5.93 -4.31 -9.41
CA THR A 105 4.79 -3.60 -8.84
C THR A 105 3.66 -4.57 -8.55
N CYS A 106 3.16 -4.56 -7.31
CA CYS A 106 2.05 -5.41 -6.85
C CYS A 106 0.87 -4.54 -6.39
N VAL A 107 -0.36 -4.88 -6.81
CA VAL A 107 -1.59 -4.18 -6.39
C VAL A 107 -2.40 -5.05 -5.43
N PHE A 108 -2.89 -4.47 -4.35
CA PHE A 108 -3.76 -5.14 -3.38
C PHE A 108 -5.12 -4.42 -3.27
N PHE A 109 -6.20 -5.20 -3.17
CA PHE A 109 -7.59 -4.75 -3.11
C PHE A 109 -8.20 -4.96 -1.73
#